data_AF-A0A2D4JG53-F1
#
_entry.id   AF-A0A2D4JG53-F1
#
_cell.length_a   1.000
_cell.length_b   1.000
_cell.length_c   1.000
_cell.angle_alpha   90.00
_cell.angle_beta   90.00
_cell.angle_gamma   90.00
#
_symmetry.space_group_name_H-M   'P 1'
#
loop_
_entity.id
_entity.type
_entity.pdbx_description
1 polymer ?
#
loop_
_entity_poly.entity_id
_entity_poly.type
_entity_poly.pdbx_seq_one_letter_code
_entity_poly.pdbx_strand_id
1 'polypeptide(L)'
;WAVCSQLVREATRRDACVVFLPEAFDFIGSCTEETLSLAEPLEGDYLQRYVSLARECGVWLSLGGFHERGKDWESTRRIYNCHLLVDATGCVAAAYRKVHLFDVELEGRVSLKESAFTNPGSEMVPPVPSPAGKVGLAICYGLRFPG
;
A
#
# COMPACT_ATOMS: atom_id res chain seq x y z
N TRP A 1 9.31 5.00 -8.15
CA TRP A 1 8.60 5.63 -9.29
C TRP A 1 9.02 5.11 -10.68
N ALA A 2 10.21 5.44 -11.21
CA ALA A 2 10.53 5.27 -12.64
C ALA A 2 10.27 3.84 -13.15
N VAL A 3 10.83 2.84 -12.45
CA VAL A 3 10.65 1.41 -12.77
C VAL A 3 9.17 0.99 -12.72
N CYS A 4 8.46 1.32 -11.64
CA CYS A 4 7.04 0.99 -11.50
C CYS A 4 6.21 1.60 -12.63
N SER A 5 6.42 2.89 -12.94
CA SER A 5 5.67 3.57 -14.00
C SER A 5 5.94 3.00 -15.40
N GLN A 6 7.16 2.53 -15.66
CA GLN A 6 7.51 1.85 -16.90
C GLN A 6 6.82 0.50 -17.00
N LEU A 7 6.83 -0.30 -15.93
CA LEU A 7 6.19 -1.62 -15.89
C LEU A 7 4.67 -1.51 -16.03
N VAL A 8 4.04 -0.52 -15.41
CA VAL A 8 2.60 -0.24 -15.60
C VAL A 8 2.30 0.03 -17.08
N ARG A 9 3.05 0.94 -17.73
CA ARG A 9 2.85 1.26 -19.15
C ARG A 9 3.11 0.06 -20.06
N GLU A 10 4.10 -0.78 -19.75
CA GLU A 10 4.34 -2.03 -20.46
C GLU A 10 3.18 -3.01 -20.31
N ALA A 11 2.66 -3.18 -19.09
CA ALA A 11 1.51 -4.06 -18.85
C ALA A 11 0.26 -3.57 -19.59
N THR A 12 -0.01 -2.27 -19.59
CA THR A 12 -1.11 -1.68 -20.38
C THR A 12 -0.94 -1.91 -21.87
N ARG A 13 0.27 -1.82 -22.42
CA ARG A 13 0.55 -2.19 -23.83
C ARG A 13 0.32 -3.66 -24.16
N ARG A 14 0.15 -4.50 -23.14
CA ARG A 14 -0.19 -5.93 -23.25
C ARG A 14 -1.64 -6.20 -22.83
N ASP A 15 -2.48 -5.17 -22.88
CA ASP A 15 -3.92 -5.24 -22.60
C ASP A 15 -4.27 -5.66 -21.15
N ALA A 16 -3.36 -5.43 -20.19
CA ALA A 16 -3.66 -5.65 -18.79
C ALA A 16 -4.77 -4.68 -18.32
N CYS A 17 -5.81 -5.20 -17.66
CA CYS A 17 -6.90 -4.40 -17.10
C CYS A 17 -6.66 -3.97 -15.64
N VAL A 18 -5.76 -4.67 -14.93
CA VAL A 18 -5.32 -4.38 -13.56
C VAL A 18 -3.82 -4.67 -13.44
N VAL A 19 -3.07 -3.82 -12.75
CA VAL A 19 -1.65 -4.02 -12.42
C VAL A 19 -1.47 -4.02 -10.90
N PHE A 20 -0.74 -5.01 -10.39
CA PHE A 20 -0.47 -5.17 -8.96
C PHE A 20 0.99 -4.80 -8.67
N LEU A 21 1.20 -3.78 -7.84
CA LEU A 21 2.49 -3.40 -7.31
C LEU A 21 2.69 -4.05 -5.93
N PRO A 22 3.95 -4.36 -5.55
CA PRO A 22 4.24 -5.01 -4.28
C PRO A 22 3.94 -4.10 -3.07
N GLU A 23 4.03 -4.69 -1.87
CA GLU A 23 4.18 -3.94 -0.62
C GLU A 23 5.44 -3.07 -0.68
N ALA A 24 5.39 -1.87 -0.08
CA ALA A 24 6.51 -0.92 -0.06
C ALA A 24 7.02 -0.52 -1.47
N PHE A 25 6.11 -0.44 -2.46
CA PHE A 25 6.44 -0.02 -3.83
C PHE A 25 6.92 1.44 -3.92
N ASP A 26 6.62 2.24 -2.90
CA ASP A 26 7.01 3.63 -2.79
C ASP A 26 8.49 3.77 -2.47
N PHE A 27 8.95 3.17 -1.37
CA PHE A 27 10.34 3.10 -0.93
C PHE A 27 10.53 2.03 0.17
N ILE A 28 11.80 1.69 0.44
CA ILE A 28 12.20 0.93 1.63
C ILE A 28 13.26 1.77 2.34
N GLY A 29 12.94 2.29 3.52
CA GLY A 29 13.87 3.09 4.32
C GLY A 29 14.98 2.23 4.94
N SER A 30 16.15 2.83 5.15
CA SER A 30 17.29 2.20 5.80
C SER A 30 17.13 2.14 7.33
N CYS A 31 16.31 3.02 7.90
CA CYS A 31 15.94 3.03 9.32
C CYS A 31 14.51 3.57 9.52
N THR A 32 13.98 3.39 10.74
CA THR A 32 12.63 3.86 11.10
C THR A 32 12.46 5.36 10.92
N GLU A 33 13.45 6.16 11.32
CA GLU A 33 13.36 7.63 11.24
C GLU A 33 13.28 8.11 9.78
N GLU A 34 14.06 7.50 8.89
CA GLU A 34 13.97 7.76 7.45
C GLU A 34 12.58 7.38 6.92
N THR A 35 12.08 6.18 7.23
CA THR A 35 10.74 5.74 6.81
C THR A 35 9.65 6.71 7.26
N LEU A 36 9.70 7.15 8.53
CA LEU A 36 8.77 8.11 9.09
C LEU A 36 8.86 9.49 8.40
N SER A 37 10.06 9.91 8.01
CA SER A 37 10.29 11.20 7.33
C SER A 37 9.80 11.22 5.88
N LEU A 38 9.87 10.07 5.19
CA LEU A 38 9.50 9.92 3.78
C LEU A 38 8.01 9.62 3.58
N ALA A 39 7.30 9.22 4.63
CA ALA A 39 5.89 8.90 4.57
C ALA A 39 5.02 10.13 4.24
N GLU A 40 4.03 9.92 3.38
CA GLU A 40 3.14 10.96 2.86
C GLU A 40 1.66 10.61 3.16
N PRO A 41 0.77 11.61 3.28
CA PRO A 41 -0.67 11.36 3.31
C PRO A 41 -1.13 10.85 1.95
N LEU A 42 -2.35 10.31 1.85
CA LEU A 42 -2.89 9.82 0.58
C LEU A 42 -3.10 10.94 -0.45
N GLU A 43 -3.28 12.18 0.02
CA GLU A 43 -3.34 13.37 -0.82
C GLU A 43 -1.95 13.86 -1.26
N GLY A 44 -0.86 13.21 -0.83
CA GLY A 44 0.52 13.56 -1.13
C GLY A 44 0.91 13.32 -2.59
N ASP A 45 1.85 14.13 -3.07
CA ASP A 45 2.28 14.16 -4.47
C ASP A 45 2.70 12.79 -5.00
N TYR A 46 3.36 11.97 -4.18
CA TYR A 46 3.87 10.68 -4.64
C TYR A 46 2.73 9.73 -5.00
N LEU A 47 1.68 9.63 -4.16
CA LEU A 47 0.52 8.80 -4.46
C LEU A 47 -0.29 9.38 -5.63
N GLN A 48 -0.43 10.70 -5.71
CA GLN A 48 -1.16 11.37 -6.79
C GLN A 48 -0.51 11.15 -8.17
N ARG A 49 0.80 10.87 -8.25
CA ARG A 49 1.46 10.44 -9.48
C ARG A 49 0.96 9.06 -9.95
N TYR A 50 0.69 8.12 -9.06
CA TYR A 50 0.12 6.82 -9.41
C TYR A 50 -1.36 6.92 -9.76
N VAL A 51 -2.11 7.80 -9.08
CA VAL A 51 -3.50 8.12 -9.46
C VAL A 51 -3.56 8.67 -10.89
N SER A 52 -2.68 9.61 -11.22
CA SER A 52 -2.57 10.15 -12.57
C SER A 52 -2.14 9.08 -13.58
N LEU A 53 -1.18 8.21 -13.21
CA LEU A 53 -0.74 7.11 -14.06
C LEU A 53 -1.86 6.12 -14.39
N ALA A 54 -2.72 5.79 -13.41
CA ALA A 54 -3.90 4.94 -13.62
C ALA A 54 -4.85 5.56 -14.65
N ARG A 55 -5.12 6.86 -14.53
CA ARG A 55 -5.93 7.65 -15.49
C ARG A 55 -5.30 7.68 -16.88
N GLU A 56 -4.03 8.02 -16.97
CA GLU A 56 -3.28 8.12 -18.23
C GLU A 56 -3.26 6.79 -18.99
N CYS A 57 -3.09 5.68 -18.27
CA CYS A 57 -3.01 4.35 -18.86
C CYS A 57 -4.38 3.67 -19.00
N GLY A 58 -5.46 4.26 -18.45
CA GLY A 58 -6.79 3.65 -18.44
C GLY A 58 -6.82 2.28 -17.75
N VAL A 59 -6.01 2.09 -16.70
CA VAL A 59 -5.81 0.80 -16.03
C VAL A 59 -6.08 0.91 -14.53
N TRP A 60 -6.56 -0.17 -13.92
CA TRP A 60 -6.64 -0.24 -12.46
C TRP A 60 -5.26 -0.52 -11.86
N LEU A 61 -4.96 0.09 -10.72
CA LEU A 61 -3.72 -0.14 -9.97
C LEU A 61 -4.04 -0.65 -8.57
N SER A 62 -3.46 -1.80 -8.22
CA SER A 62 -3.31 -2.26 -6.85
C SER A 62 -1.94 -1.80 -6.36
N LEU A 63 -1.94 -0.89 -5.39
CA LEU A 63 -0.77 -0.32 -4.75
C LEU A 63 -0.57 -1.05 -3.42
N GLY A 64 0.22 -2.12 -3.43
CA GLY A 64 0.17 -3.20 -2.44
C GLY A 64 0.58 -2.87 -0.99
N GLY A 65 1.08 -1.66 -0.73
CA GLY A 65 1.44 -1.22 0.61
C GLY A 65 2.20 0.10 0.58
N PHE A 66 1.47 1.21 0.68
CA PHE A 66 1.98 2.56 0.76
C PHE A 66 2.23 2.96 2.23
N HIS A 67 3.34 3.65 2.48
CA HIS A 67 3.65 4.21 3.79
C HIS A 67 2.82 5.47 4.04
N GLU A 68 1.60 5.28 4.52
CA GLU A 68 0.62 6.34 4.72
C GLU A 68 0.86 7.06 6.04
N ARG A 69 1.03 8.38 5.97
CA ARG A 69 0.90 9.28 7.12
C ARG A 69 -0.59 9.58 7.36
N GLY A 70 -1.18 8.90 8.36
CA GLY A 70 -2.58 9.06 8.73
C GLY A 70 -2.92 10.40 9.40
N LYS A 71 -4.21 10.68 9.57
CA LYS A 71 -4.73 11.91 10.22
C LYS A 71 -4.35 12.01 11.71
N ASP A 72 -4.06 10.88 12.33
CA ASP A 72 -3.58 10.68 13.70
C ASP A 72 -2.06 10.74 13.81
N TRP A 73 -1.35 11.20 12.78
CA TRP A 73 0.10 11.37 12.80
C TRP A 73 0.59 12.23 13.96
N GLU A 74 -0.08 13.37 14.22
CA GLU A 74 0.33 14.29 15.28
C GLU A 74 0.23 13.66 16.68
N SER A 75 -0.70 12.72 16.88
CA SER A 75 -0.89 12.04 18.16
C SER A 75 -0.08 10.74 18.29
N THR A 76 0.12 10.01 17.20
CA THR A 76 0.76 8.69 17.23
C THR A 76 2.22 8.71 16.82
N ARG A 77 2.62 9.63 15.92
CA ARG A 77 3.93 9.63 15.24
C ARG A 77 4.27 8.29 14.56
N ARG A 78 3.22 7.55 14.15
CA ARG A 78 3.29 6.27 13.45
C ARG A 78 2.57 6.35 12.11
N ILE A 79 2.96 5.49 11.18
CA ILE A 79 2.38 5.42 9.83
C ILE A 79 1.43 4.23 9.70
N TYR A 80 0.72 4.11 8.59
CA TYR A 80 0.02 2.89 8.21
C TYR A 80 0.69 2.24 7.00
N ASN A 81 0.57 0.91 6.91
CA ASN A 81 0.85 0.18 5.69
C ASN A 81 -0.48 0.00 4.94
N CYS A 82 -0.68 0.78 3.88
CA CYS A 82 -1.97 0.97 3.23
C CYS A 82 -1.97 0.39 1.82
N HIS A 83 -2.74 -0.67 1.58
CA HIS A 83 -2.99 -1.20 0.25
C HIS A 83 -4.16 -0.43 -0.38
N LEU A 84 -3.89 0.26 -1.48
CA LEU A 84 -4.92 1.00 -2.23
C LEU A 84 -5.28 0.30 -3.54
N LEU A 85 -6.56 0.30 -3.87
CA LEU A 85 -7.05 -0.05 -5.19
C LEU A 85 -7.55 1.23 -5.87
N VAL A 86 -6.89 1.63 -6.96
CA VAL A 86 -7.21 2.81 -7.74
C VAL A 86 -7.79 2.36 -9.08
N ASP A 87 -8.94 2.89 -9.46
CA ASP A 87 -9.57 2.55 -10.73
C ASP A 87 -8.96 3.32 -11.92
N ALA A 88 -9.37 2.94 -13.13
CA ALA A 88 -8.92 3.59 -14.37
C ALA A 88 -9.32 5.07 -14.51
N THR A 89 -10.25 5.57 -13.68
CA THR A 89 -10.60 6.98 -13.59
C THR A 89 -9.78 7.72 -12.53
N GLY A 90 -8.86 7.02 -11.85
CA GLY A 90 -8.08 7.54 -10.74
C GLY A 90 -8.89 7.78 -9.48
N CYS A 91 -10.04 7.13 -9.31
CA CYS A 91 -10.74 7.11 -8.03
C CYS A 91 -10.16 5.99 -7.15
N VAL A 92 -10.01 6.26 -5.86
CA VAL A 92 -9.64 5.22 -4.88
C VAL A 92 -10.90 4.39 -4.60
N ALA A 93 -10.94 3.19 -5.18
CA ALA A 93 -12.05 2.25 -5.01
C ALA A 93 -12.02 1.56 -3.63
N ALA A 94 -10.83 1.38 -3.06
CA ALA A 94 -10.64 0.89 -1.70
C ALA A 94 -9.27 1.29 -1.12
N ALA A 95 -9.21 1.39 0.20
CA ALA A 95 -7.99 1.55 0.98
C ALA A 95 -8.04 0.60 2.19
N TYR A 96 -7.13 -0.36 2.24
CA TYR A 96 -7.00 -1.32 3.33
C TYR A 96 -5.70 -1.04 4.10
N ARG A 97 -5.83 -0.71 5.39
CA ARG A 97 -4.68 -0.59 6.29
C ARG A 97 -4.41 -1.94 6.95
N LYS A 98 -3.14 -2.38 6.93
CA LYS A 98 -2.70 -3.68 7.47
C LYS A 98 -3.17 -3.86 8.91
N VAL A 99 -4.04 -4.83 9.14
CA VAL A 99 -4.61 -5.12 10.47
C VAL A 99 -3.62 -5.91 11.33
N HIS A 100 -2.96 -6.91 10.73
CA HIS A 100 -2.01 -7.78 11.41
C HIS A 100 -0.58 -7.31 11.19
N LEU A 101 -0.02 -6.63 12.19
CA LEU A 101 1.37 -6.19 12.19
C LEU A 101 2.32 -7.33 12.59
N PHE A 102 3.53 -7.31 12.05
CA PHE A 102 4.56 -8.28 12.34
C PHE A 102 5.41 -7.83 13.54
N ASP A 103 5.11 -8.42 14.70
CA ASP A 103 5.94 -8.29 15.89
C ASP A 103 6.58 -9.64 16.22
N VAL A 104 7.90 -9.75 16.05
CA VAL A 104 8.67 -10.93 16.45
C VAL A 104 9.79 -10.51 17.39
N GLU A 105 9.76 -11.09 18.58
CA GLU A 105 10.88 -11.09 19.52
C GLU A 105 11.46 -12.50 19.60
N LEU A 106 12.68 -12.68 19.11
CA LEU A 106 13.48 -13.88 19.31
C LEU A 106 14.62 -13.54 20.27
N GLU A 107 14.55 -14.08 21.48
CA GLU A 107 15.58 -13.90 22.51
C GLU A 107 16.99 -14.15 21.93
N GLY A 108 17.83 -13.12 21.98
CA GLY A 108 19.23 -13.17 21.55
C GLY A 108 19.49 -13.21 20.04
N ARG A 109 18.47 -13.03 19.17
CA ARG A 109 18.68 -13.10 17.69
C ARG A 109 18.15 -11.89 16.93
N VAL A 110 16.85 -11.63 16.99
CA VAL A 110 16.19 -10.56 16.21
C VAL A 110 15.01 -10.03 17.01
N SER A 111 14.94 -8.71 17.19
CA SER A 111 13.76 -8.00 17.65
C SER A 111 13.27 -7.12 16.50
N LEU A 112 12.11 -7.45 15.93
CA LEU A 112 11.50 -6.67 14.86
C LEU A 112 10.04 -6.39 15.26
N LYS A 113 9.79 -5.14 15.67
CA LYS A 113 8.47 -4.65 16.09
C LYS A 113 7.94 -3.66 15.07
N GLU A 114 7.21 -4.15 14.07
CA GLU A 114 6.52 -3.28 13.10
C GLU A 114 5.56 -2.33 13.84
N SER A 115 4.93 -2.78 14.93
CA SER A 115 4.00 -1.97 15.74
C SER A 115 4.63 -0.76 16.44
N ALA A 116 5.97 -0.71 16.55
CA ALA A 116 6.67 0.43 17.16
C ALA A 116 6.56 1.69 16.30
N PHE A 117 6.41 1.56 14.98
CA PHE A 117 6.34 2.68 14.04
C PHE A 117 5.16 2.61 13.07
N THR A 118 4.39 1.52 13.08
CA THR A 118 3.19 1.34 12.27
C THR A 118 1.94 1.19 13.15
N ASN A 119 0.88 1.90 12.81
CA ASN A 119 -0.46 1.74 13.38
C ASN A 119 -1.17 0.56 12.70
N PRO A 120 -1.89 -0.29 13.44
CA PRO A 120 -2.73 -1.32 12.84
C PRO A 120 -3.98 -0.69 12.22
N GLY A 121 -4.45 -1.25 11.11
CA GLY A 121 -5.78 -0.96 10.58
C GLY A 121 -6.89 -1.41 11.53
N SER A 122 -8.05 -0.75 11.45
CA SER A 122 -9.20 -0.99 12.34
C SER A 122 -10.26 -1.92 11.77
N GLU A 123 -10.25 -2.15 10.46
CA GLU A 123 -11.34 -2.87 9.77
C GLU A 123 -10.86 -3.64 8.55
N MET A 124 -11.61 -4.68 8.21
CA MET A 124 -11.46 -5.42 6.96
C MET A 124 -12.24 -4.71 5.86
N VAL A 125 -11.67 -4.64 4.66
CA VAL A 125 -12.33 -4.07 3.49
C VAL A 125 -13.00 -5.21 2.71
N PRO A 126 -14.31 -5.11 2.38
CA PRO A 126 -14.98 -6.13 1.58
C PRO A 126 -14.40 -6.19 0.17
N PRO A 127 -14.45 -7.35 -0.52
CA PRO A 127 -13.96 -7.47 -1.88
C PRO A 127 -14.61 -6.48 -2.86
N VAL A 128 -13.80 -5.81 -3.66
CA VAL A 128 -14.21 -4.75 -4.58
C VAL A 128 -14.42 -5.31 -5.99
N PRO A 129 -15.56 -5.06 -6.64
CA PRO A 129 -15.74 -5.36 -8.07
C PRO A 129 -14.73 -4.60 -8.93
N SER A 130 -14.02 -5.32 -9.81
CA SER A 130 -13.03 -4.77 -10.73
C SER A 130 -13.09 -5.50 -12.08
N PRO A 131 -12.37 -5.01 -13.11
CA PRO A 131 -12.24 -5.71 -14.39
C PRO A 131 -11.62 -7.12 -14.30
N ALA A 132 -10.91 -7.44 -13.21
CA ALA A 132 -10.35 -8.77 -12.95
C ALA A 132 -11.27 -9.66 -12.08
N GLY A 133 -12.51 -9.21 -11.80
CA GLY A 133 -13.43 -9.85 -10.87
C GLY A 133 -13.47 -9.15 -9.52
N LYS A 134 -13.99 -9.83 -8.48
CA LYS A 134 -14.02 -9.30 -7.11
C LYS A 134 -12.64 -9.47 -6.46
N VAL A 135 -11.98 -8.35 -6.16
CA VAL A 135 -10.63 -8.32 -5.57
C VAL A 135 -10.72 -8.05 -4.08
N GLY A 136 -10.23 -8.99 -3.26
CA GLY A 136 -10.01 -8.77 -1.83
C GLY A 136 -8.64 -8.15 -1.59
N LEU A 137 -8.53 -7.28 -0.58
CA LEU A 137 -7.28 -6.62 -0.22
C LEU A 137 -6.70 -7.28 1.04
N ALA A 138 -5.43 -7.68 0.96
CA ALA A 138 -4.62 -8.14 2.06
C ALA A 138 -3.17 -7.69 1.84
N ILE A 139 -2.36 -7.72 2.91
CA ILE A 139 -0.93 -7.36 2.85
C ILE A 139 -0.12 -8.41 3.62
N CYS A 140 0.81 -9.06 2.92
CA CYS A 140 1.85 -9.95 3.46
C CYS A 140 1.39 -10.84 4.63
N TYR A 141 1.66 -10.42 5.87
CA TYR A 141 1.37 -11.19 7.09
C TYR A 141 -0.12 -11.51 7.30
N GLY A 142 -1.03 -10.71 6.71
CA GLY A 142 -2.46 -10.99 6.73
C GLY A 142 -2.85 -12.36 6.14
N LEU A 143 -2.04 -12.91 5.22
CA LEU A 143 -2.29 -14.23 4.63
C LEU A 143 -2.15 -15.40 5.62
N ARG A 144 -1.56 -15.17 6.80
CA ARG A 144 -1.40 -16.20 7.84
C ARG A 144 -2.62 -16.37 8.76
N PHE A 145 -3.61 -15.48 8.64
CA PHE A 145 -4.81 -15.51 9.45
C PHE A 145 -6.00 -15.92 8.56
N PRO A 146 -6.42 -17.20 8.59
CA PRO A 146 -7.66 -17.60 7.98
C PRO A 146 -8.79 -16.95 8.79
N GLY A 147 -9.46 -15.96 8.20
CA GLY A 147 -10.56 -15.22 8.83
C GLY A 147 -11.78 -16.07 9.17
#